data_AF-A0A6I9SNK3-F1
#
_entry.id   AF-A0A6I9SNK3-F1
#
_cell.length_a   1.000
_cell.length_b   1.000
_cell.length_c   1.000
_cell.angle_alpha   90.00
_cell.angle_beta   90.00
_cell.angle_gamma   90.00
#
_symmetry.space_group_name_H-M   'P 1'
#
loop_
_entity.id
_entity.type
_entity.pdbx_description
1 polymer ?
#
loop_
_entity_poly.entity_id
_entity_poly.type
_entity_poly.pdbx_seq_one_letter_code
_entity_poly.pdbx_strand_id
1 'polypeptide(L)'
;MALFSASDASATAFIALLLLLLQGTSTGQEQIPNSDVDLLEFPLNLEFLEAEFFSFAAYGRGLDSMAPNLTKGGPPPVGGRRANLSPLIRDIIAQFALQEFGHLRAIQNTVKGFPRPLLNISAESFATVINNAFERPLLPPFDPYANDINYLIASYIIPYVGLTGYVGANPNLQSTTAKTVIYN
;
A
#
# COMPACT_ATOMS: atom_id res chain seq x y z
N MET A 1 -65.22 3.90 1.90
CA MET A 1 -63.96 3.25 1.50
C MET A 1 -63.61 3.79 0.12
N ALA A 2 -62.86 4.90 0.07
CA ALA A 2 -62.46 5.53 -1.19
C ALA A 2 -61.09 4.99 -1.59
N LEU A 3 -61.03 4.27 -2.70
CA LEU A 3 -59.79 3.86 -3.35
C LEU A 3 -59.16 5.10 -3.99
N PHE A 4 -58.00 5.54 -3.50
CA PHE A 4 -57.20 6.56 -4.17
C PHE A 4 -56.66 5.98 -5.48
N SER A 5 -57.09 6.54 -6.61
CA SER A 5 -56.45 6.32 -7.90
C SER A 5 -55.13 7.09 -7.93
N ALA A 6 -54.01 6.38 -7.87
CA ALA A 6 -52.72 6.97 -8.22
C ALA A 6 -52.77 7.31 -9.72
N SER A 7 -52.53 8.58 -10.08
CA SER A 7 -52.49 9.01 -11.48
C SER A 7 -51.27 8.40 -12.18
N ASP A 8 -51.43 7.95 -13.43
CA ASP A 8 -50.37 7.36 -14.27
C ASP A 8 -49.13 8.27 -14.42
N ALA A 9 -49.31 9.57 -14.21
CA ALA A 9 -48.24 10.57 -14.17
C ALA A 9 -47.27 10.38 -12.99
N SER A 10 -47.73 9.84 -11.86
CA SER A 10 -46.89 9.60 -10.68
C SER A 10 -46.01 8.36 -10.85
N ALA A 11 -46.53 7.31 -11.47
CA ALA A 11 -45.79 6.08 -11.73
C ALA A 11 -44.70 6.28 -12.80
N THR A 12 -44.98 7.05 -13.85
CA THR A 12 -44.00 7.39 -14.90
C THR A 12 -42.88 8.29 -14.39
N ALA A 13 -43.18 9.28 -13.55
CA ALA A 13 -42.16 10.11 -12.90
C ALA A 13 -41.27 9.31 -11.94
N PHE A 14 -41.84 8.35 -11.20
CA PHE A 14 -41.08 7.48 -10.29
C PHE A 14 -40.17 6.51 -11.05
N ILE A 15 -40.65 5.94 -12.16
CA ILE A 15 -39.85 5.06 -13.04
C ILE A 15 -38.74 5.85 -13.73
N ALA A 16 -39.00 7.07 -14.18
CA ALA A 16 -37.97 7.93 -14.78
C ALA A 16 -36.89 8.33 -13.77
N LEU A 17 -37.26 8.62 -12.52
CA LEU A 17 -36.31 8.92 -11.44
C LEU A 17 -35.50 7.67 -11.06
N LEU A 18 -36.13 6.50 -11.01
CA LEU A 18 -35.46 5.22 -10.76
C LEU A 18 -34.49 4.86 -11.89
N LEU A 19 -34.86 5.12 -13.16
CA LEU A 19 -33.99 4.95 -14.33
C LEU A 19 -32.84 5.96 -14.37
N LEU A 20 -33.01 7.18 -13.83
CA LEU A 20 -31.94 8.14 -13.64
C LEU A 20 -30.97 7.72 -12.52
N LEU A 21 -31.49 7.10 -11.45
CA LEU A 21 -30.71 6.56 -10.34
C LEU A 21 -29.99 5.24 -10.70
N LEU A 22 -30.54 4.47 -11.65
CA LEU A 22 -29.97 3.22 -12.19
C LEU A 22 -28.98 3.45 -13.34
N GLN A 23 -28.96 4.65 -13.92
CA GLN A 23 -27.85 5.09 -14.77
C GLN A 23 -26.65 5.36 -13.85
N GLY A 24 -25.98 4.29 -13.42
CA GLY A 24 -24.62 4.38 -12.93
C GLY A 24 -23.85 5.21 -13.96
N THR A 25 -23.26 6.33 -13.50
CA THR A 25 -22.38 7.11 -14.34
C THR A 25 -21.37 6.14 -14.93
N SER A 26 -21.40 5.97 -16.25
CA SER A 26 -20.28 5.34 -16.93
C SER A 26 -19.12 6.31 -16.70
N THR A 27 -18.38 6.12 -15.62
CA THR A 27 -17.06 6.68 -15.49
C THR A 27 -16.27 6.00 -16.60
N GLY A 28 -16.28 6.60 -17.80
CA GLY A 28 -15.25 6.31 -18.78
C GLY A 28 -13.94 6.40 -18.00
N GLN A 29 -13.14 5.33 -18.00
CA GLN A 29 -11.91 5.29 -17.21
C GLN A 29 -11.17 6.59 -17.50
N GLU A 30 -11.06 7.43 -16.47
CA GLU A 30 -10.34 8.68 -16.56
C GLU A 30 -8.94 8.32 -17.02
N GLN A 31 -8.54 8.81 -18.19
CA GLN A 31 -7.21 8.52 -18.69
C GLN A 31 -6.22 9.18 -17.74
N ILE A 32 -5.54 8.36 -16.94
CA ILE A 32 -4.56 8.84 -15.97
C ILE A 32 -3.41 9.48 -16.75
N PRO A 33 -3.11 10.78 -16.52
CA PRO A 33 -1.98 11.44 -17.17
C PRO A 33 -0.68 10.70 -16.88
N ASN A 34 0.25 10.63 -17.84
CA ASN A 34 1.55 9.99 -17.62
C ASN A 34 2.29 10.60 -16.42
N SER A 35 2.13 11.90 -16.16
CA SER A 35 2.69 12.55 -14.97
C SER A 35 2.17 11.97 -13.65
N ASP A 36 0.90 11.58 -13.59
CA ASP A 36 0.32 10.94 -12.41
C ASP A 36 0.83 9.50 -12.26
N VAL A 37 1.05 8.80 -13.38
CA VAL A 37 1.68 7.47 -13.38
C VAL A 37 3.10 7.56 -12.80
N ASP A 38 3.90 8.51 -13.27
CA ASP A 38 5.27 8.74 -12.78
C ASP A 38 5.28 9.07 -11.28
N LEU A 39 4.32 9.89 -10.82
CA LEU A 39 4.16 10.23 -9.41
C LEU A 39 3.75 9.05 -8.53
N LEU A 40 3.08 8.03 -9.09
CA LEU A 40 2.73 6.80 -8.39
C LEU A 40 3.88 5.78 -8.32
N GLU A 41 4.97 5.97 -9.07
CA GLU A 41 6.10 5.04 -9.04
C GLU A 41 6.86 5.07 -7.70
N PHE A 42 6.97 6.24 -7.08
CA PHE A 42 7.61 6.36 -5.77
C PHE A 42 6.79 5.68 -4.65
N PRO A 43 5.49 5.96 -4.49
CA PRO A 43 4.55 5.16 -3.70
C PRO A 43 4.70 3.66 -3.89
N LEU A 44 4.67 3.18 -5.14
CA LEU A 44 4.75 1.75 -5.43
C LEU A 44 6.05 1.09 -4.94
N ASN A 45 7.18 1.80 -4.96
CA ASN A 45 8.44 1.29 -4.39
C ASN A 45 8.34 1.10 -2.87
N LEU A 46 7.66 2.01 -2.18
CA LEU A 46 7.48 1.94 -0.73
C LEU A 46 6.55 0.81 -0.34
N GLU A 47 5.44 0.66 -1.06
CA GLU A 47 4.51 -0.45 -0.84
C GLU A 47 5.21 -1.80 -0.99
N PHE A 48 6.13 -1.95 -1.96
CA PHE A 48 6.96 -3.15 -2.06
C PHE A 48 7.89 -3.33 -0.87
N LEU A 49 8.55 -2.26 -0.41
CA LEU A 49 9.45 -2.31 0.74
C LEU A 49 8.71 -2.73 2.02
N GLU A 50 7.57 -2.13 2.30
CA GLU A 50 6.76 -2.38 3.49
C GLU A 50 6.12 -3.77 3.44
N ALA A 51 5.53 -4.14 2.30
CA ALA A 51 4.98 -5.48 2.08
C ALA A 51 6.01 -6.58 2.35
N GLU A 52 7.22 -6.45 1.82
CA GLU A 52 8.30 -7.42 2.07
C GLU A 52 8.77 -7.39 3.52
N PHE A 53 9.06 -6.21 4.07
CA PHE A 53 9.60 -6.08 5.41
C PHE A 53 8.65 -6.64 6.49
N PHE A 54 7.36 -6.29 6.43
CA PHE A 54 6.36 -6.77 7.37
C PHE A 54 6.07 -8.26 7.20
N SER A 55 5.93 -8.75 5.95
CA SER A 55 5.64 -10.16 5.71
C SER A 55 6.80 -11.07 6.14
N PHE A 56 8.05 -10.69 5.85
CA PHE A 56 9.21 -11.44 6.33
C PHE A 56 9.25 -11.48 7.84
N ALA A 57 9.02 -10.37 8.54
CA ALA A 57 9.08 -10.35 9.99
C ALA A 57 8.02 -11.23 10.64
N ALA A 58 6.78 -11.17 10.17
CA ALA A 58 5.67 -11.94 10.73
C ALA A 58 5.74 -13.44 10.36
N TYR A 59 5.96 -13.72 9.08
CA TYR A 59 5.79 -15.05 8.47
C TYR A 59 7.10 -15.73 8.07
N GLY A 60 8.20 -15.00 7.95
CA GLY A 60 9.49 -15.51 7.46
C GLY A 60 9.57 -15.66 5.94
N ARG A 61 8.61 -15.11 5.20
CA ARG A 61 8.50 -15.21 3.74
C ARG A 61 7.79 -13.99 3.17
N GLY A 62 8.14 -13.65 1.93
CA GLY A 62 7.67 -12.46 1.23
C GLY A 62 6.60 -12.69 0.17
N LEU A 63 6.47 -11.73 -0.75
CA LEU A 63 5.49 -11.76 -1.83
C LEU A 63 5.64 -12.98 -2.73
N ASP A 64 6.86 -13.47 -2.99
CA ASP A 64 7.10 -14.64 -3.85
C ASP A 64 6.33 -15.89 -3.40
N SER A 65 6.12 -16.05 -2.09
CA SER A 65 5.35 -17.16 -1.55
C SER A 65 3.89 -16.81 -1.27
N MET A 66 3.59 -15.57 -0.89
CA MET A 66 2.27 -15.20 -0.37
C MET A 66 1.37 -14.52 -1.40
N ALA A 67 1.95 -13.82 -2.37
CA ALA A 67 1.24 -13.11 -3.43
C ALA A 67 2.14 -12.91 -4.68
N PRO A 68 2.62 -14.00 -5.33
CA PRO A 68 3.66 -13.92 -6.37
C PRO A 68 3.28 -13.03 -7.54
N ASN A 69 1.99 -12.96 -7.86
CA ASN A 69 1.44 -12.14 -8.93
C ASN A 69 1.76 -10.64 -8.75
N LEU A 70 1.84 -10.17 -7.50
CA LEU A 70 2.11 -8.76 -7.19
C LEU A 70 3.56 -8.35 -7.46
N THR A 71 4.50 -9.31 -7.51
CA THR A 71 5.92 -9.02 -7.80
C THR A 71 6.15 -8.58 -9.24
N LYS A 72 5.23 -8.94 -10.14
CA LYS A 72 5.35 -8.85 -11.61
C LYS A 72 6.70 -9.37 -12.15
N GLY A 73 7.23 -10.43 -11.53
CA GLY A 73 8.50 -11.06 -11.93
C GLY A 73 9.76 -10.35 -11.44
N GLY A 74 9.64 -9.36 -10.55
CA GLY A 74 10.78 -8.71 -9.90
C GLY A 74 11.54 -9.65 -8.97
N PRO A 75 12.85 -9.43 -8.72
CA PRO A 75 13.68 -10.31 -7.90
C PRO A 75 13.27 -10.27 -6.41
N PRO A 76 13.46 -11.37 -5.65
CA PRO A 76 13.19 -11.42 -4.22
C PRO A 76 14.07 -10.45 -3.42
N PRO A 77 13.61 -9.95 -2.27
CA PRO A 77 14.40 -9.08 -1.42
C PRO A 77 15.57 -9.84 -0.78
N VAL A 78 16.61 -9.10 -0.40
CA VAL A 78 17.79 -9.64 0.29
C VAL A 78 17.69 -9.40 1.79
N GLY A 79 18.06 -10.41 2.58
CA GLY A 79 18.24 -10.28 4.04
C GLY A 79 16.96 -10.33 4.87
N GLY A 80 15.80 -10.53 4.24
CA GLY A 80 14.53 -10.71 4.93
C GLY A 80 14.53 -11.97 5.78
N ARG A 81 14.05 -11.88 7.02
CA ARG A 81 13.87 -13.03 7.91
C ARG A 81 12.74 -12.82 8.91
N ARG A 82 12.32 -13.92 9.54
CA ARG A 82 11.35 -13.85 10.64
C ARG A 82 11.95 -13.11 11.84
N ALA A 83 11.23 -12.12 12.33
CA ALA A 83 11.58 -11.39 13.53
C ALA A 83 11.20 -12.18 14.79
N ASN A 84 11.96 -12.00 15.86
CA ASN A 84 11.64 -12.54 17.17
C ASN A 84 10.59 -11.65 17.87
N LEU A 85 9.35 -11.78 17.43
CA LEU A 85 8.23 -10.98 17.92
C LEU A 85 7.36 -11.73 18.93
N SER A 86 6.89 -11.02 19.95
CA SER A 86 5.83 -11.50 20.82
C SER A 86 4.55 -11.79 20.02
N PRO A 87 3.66 -12.68 20.50
CA PRO A 87 2.47 -13.07 19.75
C PRO A 87 1.60 -11.90 19.31
N LEU A 88 1.41 -10.89 20.18
CA LEU A 88 0.62 -9.71 19.86
C LEU A 88 1.28 -8.86 18.76
N ILE A 89 2.56 -8.53 18.91
CA ILE A 89 3.26 -7.71 17.92
C ILE A 89 3.34 -8.43 16.59
N ARG A 90 3.60 -9.74 16.59
CA ARG A 90 3.59 -10.55 15.36
C ARG A 90 2.25 -10.49 14.64
N ASP A 91 1.14 -10.55 15.37
CA ASP A 91 -0.22 -10.45 14.78
C ASP A 91 -0.47 -9.08 14.14
N ILE A 92 -0.07 -8.01 14.82
CA ILE A 92 -0.17 -6.64 14.29
C ILE A 92 0.68 -6.48 13.02
N ILE A 93 1.94 -6.93 13.04
CA ILE A 93 2.83 -6.85 11.86
C ILE A 93 2.32 -7.73 10.70
N ALA A 94 1.68 -8.85 11.01
CA ALA A 94 0.98 -9.67 10.02
C ALA A 94 -0.16 -8.91 9.34
N GLN A 95 -0.91 -8.07 10.08
CA GLN A 95 -1.97 -7.23 9.52
C GLN A 95 -1.39 -6.10 8.65
N PHE A 96 -0.29 -5.47 9.07
CA PHE A 96 0.41 -4.48 8.24
C PHE A 96 0.82 -5.08 6.90
N ALA A 97 1.45 -6.26 6.91
CA ALA A 97 1.82 -6.94 5.66
C ALA A 97 0.63 -7.16 4.72
N LEU A 98 -0.53 -7.56 5.25
CA LEU A 98 -1.73 -7.77 4.43
C LEU A 98 -2.32 -6.46 3.90
N GLN A 99 -2.18 -5.37 4.66
CA GLN A 99 -2.59 -4.04 4.21
C GLN A 99 -1.74 -3.59 3.02
N GLU A 100 -0.41 -3.72 3.08
CA GLU A 100 0.47 -3.33 1.97
C GLU A 100 0.24 -4.20 0.72
N PHE A 101 -0.13 -5.48 0.89
CA PHE A 101 -0.53 -6.32 -0.25
C PHE A 101 -1.81 -5.79 -0.91
N GLY A 102 -2.70 -5.18 -0.12
CA GLY A 102 -3.89 -4.47 -0.57
C GLY A 102 -3.53 -3.21 -1.37
N HIS A 103 -2.65 -2.36 -0.83
CA HIS A 103 -2.17 -1.15 -1.52
C HIS A 103 -1.49 -1.49 -2.86
N LEU A 104 -0.59 -2.48 -2.87
CA LEU A 104 0.03 -2.98 -4.11
C LEU A 104 -1.01 -3.37 -5.16
N ARG A 105 -2.07 -4.08 -4.75
CA ARG A 105 -3.16 -4.46 -5.65
C ARG A 105 -3.94 -3.25 -6.14
N ALA A 106 -4.23 -2.28 -5.28
CA ALA A 106 -4.95 -1.06 -5.62
C ALA A 106 -4.17 -0.23 -6.66
N ILE A 107 -2.86 -0.05 -6.45
CA ILE A 107 -1.99 0.66 -7.41
C ILE A 107 -1.93 -0.10 -8.73
N GLN A 108 -1.65 -1.41 -8.72
CA GLN A 108 -1.50 -2.21 -9.94
C GLN A 108 -2.79 -2.41 -10.74
N ASN A 109 -3.96 -2.29 -10.10
CA ASN A 109 -5.25 -2.26 -10.80
C ASN A 109 -5.54 -0.91 -11.45
N THR A 110 -4.87 0.16 -11.01
CA THR A 110 -5.11 1.53 -11.46
C THR A 110 -4.12 1.95 -12.53
N VAL A 111 -2.84 1.64 -12.34
CA VAL A 111 -1.77 1.92 -13.29
C VAL A 111 -0.99 0.66 -13.61
N LYS A 112 -0.30 0.66 -14.76
CA LYS A 112 0.54 -0.48 -15.16
C LYS A 112 1.53 -0.85 -14.05
N GLY A 113 2.18 0.13 -13.43
CA GLY A 113 3.24 -0.07 -12.44
C GLY A 113 4.47 -0.79 -13.02
N PHE A 114 5.48 -1.02 -12.18
CA PHE A 114 6.72 -1.71 -12.56
C PHE A 114 6.96 -2.97 -11.72
N PRO A 115 7.80 -3.93 -12.18
CA PRO A 115 8.18 -5.09 -11.38
C PRO A 115 8.86 -4.69 -10.06
N ARG A 116 8.60 -5.45 -8.99
CA ARG A 116 9.24 -5.23 -7.67
C ARG A 116 10.75 -5.00 -7.86
N PRO A 117 11.32 -3.91 -7.32
CA PRO A 117 12.75 -3.65 -7.43
C PRO A 117 13.53 -4.62 -6.52
N LEU A 118 14.85 -4.71 -6.70
CA LEU A 118 15.68 -5.42 -5.73
C LEU A 118 15.74 -4.61 -4.43
N LEU A 119 15.13 -5.15 -3.37
CA LEU A 119 15.09 -4.52 -2.05
C LEU A 119 16.13 -5.14 -1.13
N ASN A 120 16.79 -4.31 -0.32
CA ASN A 120 17.67 -4.78 0.74
C ASN A 120 17.04 -4.47 2.10
N ILE A 121 16.47 -5.51 2.72
CA ILE A 121 15.85 -5.45 4.05
C ILE A 121 16.70 -6.19 5.10
N SER A 122 17.99 -6.34 4.84
CA SER A 122 18.95 -6.96 5.75
C SER A 122 19.13 -6.15 7.04
N ALA A 123 19.50 -6.83 8.13
CA ALA A 123 19.80 -6.16 9.40
C ALA A 123 20.92 -5.13 9.24
N GLU A 124 21.91 -5.42 8.39
CA GLU A 124 23.03 -4.54 8.07
C GLU A 124 22.57 -3.21 7.46
N SER A 125 21.58 -3.23 6.57
CA SER A 125 21.01 -2.00 5.98
C SER A 125 20.40 -1.09 7.05
N PHE A 126 19.62 -1.66 7.97
CA PHE A 126 19.04 -0.92 9.09
C PHE A 126 20.10 -0.45 10.09
N ALA A 127 21.11 -1.27 10.36
CA ALA A 127 22.26 -0.88 11.18
C ALA A 127 22.99 0.33 10.60
N THR A 128 23.19 0.38 9.27
CA THR A 128 23.80 1.55 8.61
C THR A 128 22.98 2.82 8.83
N VAL A 129 21.66 2.77 8.64
CA VAL A 129 20.78 3.93 8.86
C VAL A 129 20.84 4.40 10.31
N ILE A 130 20.75 3.48 11.28
CA ILE A 130 20.85 3.81 12.70
C ILE A 130 22.23 4.35 13.05
N ASN A 131 23.31 3.74 12.58
CA ASN A 131 24.67 4.22 12.86
C ASN A 131 24.89 5.63 12.33
N ASN A 132 24.34 5.97 11.16
CA ASN A 132 24.39 7.32 10.61
C ASN A 132 23.62 8.30 11.50
N ALA A 133 22.43 7.92 11.97
CA ALA A 133 21.63 8.76 12.87
C ALA A 133 22.31 9.01 14.23
N PHE A 134 23.12 8.06 14.71
CA PHE A 134 23.88 8.17 15.96
C PHE A 134 25.32 8.70 15.76
N GLU A 135 25.73 8.96 14.51
CA GLU A 135 27.10 9.32 14.11
C GLU A 135 28.19 8.36 14.63
N ARG A 136 27.81 7.10 14.92
CA ARG A 136 28.73 6.05 15.39
C ARG A 136 28.14 4.65 15.21
N PRO A 137 28.98 3.61 15.09
CA PRO A 137 28.52 2.23 15.16
C PRO A 137 27.94 1.88 16.54
N LEU A 138 26.76 1.26 16.57
CA LEU A 138 26.24 0.63 17.79
C LEU A 138 26.90 -0.74 18.03
N LEU A 139 27.05 -1.10 19.31
CA LEU A 139 27.58 -2.39 19.75
C LEU A 139 26.62 -3.03 20.77
N PRO A 140 25.92 -4.12 20.43
CA PRO A 140 25.90 -4.78 19.11
C PRO A 140 25.25 -3.89 18.03
N PRO A 141 25.46 -4.18 16.73
CA PRO A 141 24.76 -3.49 15.63
C PRO A 141 23.25 -3.56 15.80
N PHE A 142 22.54 -2.50 15.38
CA PHE A 142 21.08 -2.52 15.40
C PHE A 142 20.56 -3.60 14.46
N ASP A 143 19.70 -4.48 15.00
CA ASP A 143 19.08 -5.56 14.26
C ASP A 143 17.57 -5.43 14.37
N PRO A 144 16.84 -5.11 13.27
CA PRO A 144 15.40 -4.93 13.32
C PRO A 144 14.68 -6.22 13.73
N TYR A 145 15.24 -7.40 13.45
CA TYR A 145 14.58 -8.68 13.68
C TYR A 145 14.81 -9.25 15.08
N ALA A 146 15.56 -8.55 15.94
CA ALA A 146 16.03 -9.08 17.23
C ALA A 146 14.93 -9.22 18.30
N ASN A 147 13.99 -8.27 18.36
CA ASN A 147 12.93 -8.20 19.37
C ASN A 147 11.85 -7.18 18.95
N ASP A 148 10.75 -7.13 19.72
CA ASP A 148 9.62 -6.22 19.51
C ASP A 148 10.05 -4.74 19.37
N ILE A 149 10.89 -4.23 20.27
CA ILE A 149 11.26 -2.80 20.32
C ILE A 149 12.09 -2.44 19.09
N ASN A 150 13.10 -3.24 18.75
CA ASN A 150 13.91 -3.00 17.57
C ASN A 150 13.06 -3.01 16.31
N TYR A 151 12.13 -3.96 16.20
CA TYR A 151 11.28 -4.06 15.03
C TYR A 151 10.36 -2.86 14.91
N LEU A 152 9.70 -2.44 15.99
CA LEU A 152 8.82 -1.28 15.98
C LEU A 152 9.55 0.03 15.66
N ILE A 153 10.80 0.19 16.15
CA ILE A 153 11.65 1.34 15.77
C ILE A 153 11.97 1.29 14.27
N ALA A 154 12.35 0.13 13.74
CA ALA A 154 12.65 -0.05 12.32
C ALA A 154 11.41 0.22 11.44
N SER A 155 10.24 -0.27 11.86
CA SER A 155 8.96 -0.02 11.21
C SER A 155 8.56 1.45 11.22
N TYR A 156 9.08 2.27 12.13
CA TYR A 156 8.82 3.71 12.12
C TYR A 156 9.76 4.50 11.20
N ILE A 157 10.94 3.94 10.88
CA ILE A 157 11.90 4.56 9.96
C ILE A 157 11.39 4.54 8.52
N ILE A 158 10.69 3.48 8.11
CA ILE A 158 10.22 3.30 6.73
C ILE A 158 9.12 4.33 6.35
N PRO A 159 8.06 4.55 7.14
CA PRO A 159 7.00 5.51 6.83
C PRO A 159 7.47 6.97 6.80
N TYR A 160 8.57 7.32 7.49
CA TYR A 160 9.11 8.69 7.43
C TYR A 160 9.67 9.04 6.04
N VAL A 161 10.18 8.03 5.31
CA VAL A 161 10.53 8.15 3.89
C VAL A 161 9.27 8.08 3.00
N GLY A 162 8.23 7.38 3.46
CA GLY A 162 6.94 7.33 2.77
C GLY A 162 6.16 8.65 2.76
N LEU A 163 6.19 9.38 3.88
CA LEU A 163 5.50 10.66 4.03
C LEU A 163 6.00 11.70 3.03
N THR A 164 7.30 11.72 2.71
CA THR A 164 7.86 12.66 1.72
C THR A 164 7.41 12.32 0.29
N GLY A 165 7.18 11.04 -0.01
CA GLY A 165 6.62 10.58 -1.28
C GLY A 165 5.18 10.99 -1.49
N TYR A 166 4.32 10.54 -0.59
CA TYR A 166 2.88 10.72 -0.70
C TYR A 166 2.47 12.20 -0.54
N VAL A 167 3.01 12.89 0.48
CA VAL A 167 2.73 14.32 0.68
C VAL A 167 3.37 15.17 -0.43
N GLY A 168 4.52 14.76 -0.97
CA GLY A 168 5.19 15.46 -2.07
C GLY A 168 4.49 15.28 -3.42
N ALA A 169 3.91 14.11 -3.68
CA ALA A 169 3.21 13.79 -4.93
C ALA A 169 1.82 14.41 -4.98
N ASN A 170 1.10 14.44 -3.86
CA ASN A 170 -0.33 14.77 -3.82
C ASN A 170 -0.72 16.14 -4.43
N PRO A 171 0.01 17.25 -4.20
CA PRO A 171 -0.30 18.53 -4.85
C PRO A 171 -0.19 18.51 -6.38
N ASN A 172 0.58 17.57 -6.93
CA ASN A 172 0.91 17.49 -8.35
C ASN A 172 0.01 16.51 -9.12
N LEU A 173 -0.74 15.65 -8.43
CA LEU A 173 -1.70 14.73 -9.06
C LEU A 173 -2.88 15.49 -9.66
N GLN A 174 -3.22 15.16 -10.90
CA GLN A 174 -4.30 15.82 -11.62
C GLN A 174 -5.58 14.99 -11.60
N SER A 175 -5.47 13.69 -11.82
CA SER A 175 -6.61 12.77 -11.91
C SER A 175 -7.21 12.45 -10.54
N THR A 176 -8.54 12.30 -10.52
CA THR A 176 -9.24 11.88 -9.30
C THR A 176 -8.90 10.43 -8.97
N THR A 177 -8.76 9.61 -10.02
CA THR A 177 -8.41 8.20 -9.90
C THR A 177 -7.06 7.98 -9.22
N ALA A 178 -5.99 8.72 -9.59
CA ALA A 178 -4.68 8.58 -8.94
C ALA A 178 -4.70 9.07 -7.49
N LYS A 179 -5.44 10.15 -7.20
CA LYS A 179 -5.62 10.63 -5.82
C LYS A 179 -6.26 9.57 -4.92
N THR A 180 -7.32 8.91 -5.38
CA THR A 180 -8.01 7.87 -4.60
C THR A 180 -7.08 6.73 -4.19
N VAL A 181 -6.11 6.35 -5.03
CA VAL A 181 -5.16 5.28 -4.70
C VAL A 181 -4.18 5.67 -3.59
N ILE A 182 -3.82 6.95 -3.48
CA ILE A 182 -2.90 7.44 -2.44
C ILE A 182 -3.59 7.60 -1.08
N TYR A 183 -4.90 7.83 -1.06
CA TYR A 183 -5.65 8.10 0.16
C TYR A 183 -6.33 6.88 0.81
N ASN A 184 -6.22 5.68 0.20
CA ASN A 184 -6.79 4.44 0.72
C ASN A 184 -5.71 3.56 1.31
#